data_AF-A0AAJ4RCA2-F1
#
_entry.id   AF-A0AAJ4RCA2-F1
#
_cell.length_a   1.000
_cell.length_b   1.000
_cell.length_c   1.000
_cell.angle_alpha   90.00
_cell.angle_beta   90.00
_cell.angle_gamma   90.00
#
_symmetry.space_group_name_H-M   'P 1'
#
loop_
_entity.id
_entity.type
_entity.pdbx_description
1 polymer ?
#
loop_
_entity_poly.entity_id
_entity_poly.type
_entity_poly.pdbx_seq_one_letter_code
_entity_poly.pdbx_strand_id
1 'polypeptide(L)' 'MKIKYRKNENWGMLSFRTIDIDGIEELIREKILEKETQDIDILDVKIEIDDDVYIVHVFYAREVDE' A
#
# COMPACT_ATOMS: atom_id res chain seq x y z
N MET A 1 13.89 -1.04 -21.71
CA MET A 1 12.76 -1.95 -21.43
C MET A 1 11.54 -1.11 -21.08
N LYS A 2 10.45 -1.19 -21.85
CA LYS A 2 9.18 -0.53 -21.51
C LYS A 2 8.28 -1.59 -20.90
N ILE A 3 8.13 -1.54 -19.58
CA ILE A 3 7.15 -2.36 -18.86
C ILE A 3 5.78 -1.93 -19.42
N LYS A 4 5.14 -2.83 -20.18
CA LYS A 4 3.82 -2.59 -20.76
C LYS A 4 2.79 -2.89 -19.67
N TYR A 5 2.46 -1.90 -18.86
CA TYR A 5 1.31 -1.99 -17.96
C TYR A 5 0.04 -2.12 -18.83
N ARG A 6 -0.50 -3.34 -18.96
CA ARG A 6 -1.82 -3.56 -19.57
C ARG A 6 -2.87 -2.95 -18.64
N LYS A 7 -3.87 -2.27 -19.21
CA LYS A 7 -5.09 -1.85 -18.50
C LYS A 7 -5.83 -3.09 -17.97
N ASN A 8 -5.41 -3.66 -16.84
CA ASN A 8 -6.14 -4.69 -16.10
C ASN A 8 -5.87 -4.46 -14.60
N GLU A 9 -6.94 -4.21 -13.85
CA GLU A 9 -7.25 -4.31 -12.40
C GLU A 9 -6.23 -4.76 -11.32
N ASN A 10 -4.92 -4.73 -11.55
CA ASN A 10 -3.91 -5.24 -10.62
C ASN A 10 -3.31 -4.18 -9.69
N TRP A 11 -3.85 -2.97 -9.70
CA TRP A 11 -3.48 -1.89 -8.78
C TRP A 11 -4.55 -1.76 -7.69
N GLY A 12 -4.10 -1.64 -6.44
CA GLY A 12 -4.94 -1.51 -5.26
C GLY A 12 -4.51 -0.35 -4.37
N MET A 13 -5.42 0.11 -3.53
CA MET A 13 -5.15 1.12 -2.51
C MET A 13 -5.62 0.59 -1.16
N LEU A 14 -4.72 0.57 -0.18
CA LEU A 14 -5.02 0.27 1.21
C LEU A 14 -4.99 1.58 1.99
N SER A 15 -6.06 1.87 2.72
CA SER A 15 -6.17 3.10 3.50
C SER A 15 -6.51 2.77 4.95
N PHE A 16 -5.71 3.27 5.88
CA PHE A 16 -5.95 3.08 7.31
C PHE A 16 -5.58 4.34 8.08
N ARG A 17 -6.09 4.43 9.30
CA ARG A 17 -5.86 5.55 10.20
C ARG A 17 -5.03 5.06 11.38
N THR A 18 -4.03 5.85 11.77
CA THR A 18 -3.23 5.61 12.96
C THR A 18 -2.95 6.93 13.66
N ILE A 19 -2.78 6.89 14.98
CA ILE A 19 -2.29 8.03 15.78
C ILE A 19 -0.78 7.92 16.02
N ASP A 20 -0.21 6.76 15.69
CA ASP A 20 1.20 6.45 15.88
C ASP A 20 1.94 6.59 14.55
N ILE A 21 2.73 7.67 14.42
CA ILE A 21 3.51 7.97 13.21
C ILE A 21 4.82 7.18 13.14
N ASP A 22 5.43 6.92 14.29
CA ASP A 22 6.73 6.23 14.38
C ASP A 22 6.61 4.78 13.90
N GLY A 23 5.48 4.12 14.21
CA GLY A 23 5.13 2.77 13.77
C GLY A 23 4.38 2.68 12.43
N ILE A 24 4.23 3.76 11.64
CA ILE A 24 3.51 3.69 10.35
C ILE A 24 4.16 2.67 9.41
N GLU A 25 5.49 2.69 9.29
CA GLU A 25 6.18 1.76 8.39
C GLU A 25 5.98 0.30 8.81
N GLU A 26 6.01 0.03 10.11
CA GLU A 26 5.74 -1.31 10.67
C GLU A 26 4.29 -1.72 10.40
N LEU A 27 3.33 -0.83 10.64
CA LEU A 27 1.91 -1.05 10.34
C LEU A 27 1.65 -1.32 8.85
N ILE A 28 2.30 -0.58 7.95
CA ILE A 28 2.21 -0.84 6.51
C ILE A 28 2.72 -2.24 6.18
N ARG A 29 3.89 -2.61 6.72
CA ARG A 29 4.47 -3.94 6.50
C ARG A 29 3.60 -5.05 7.05
N GLU A 30 3.07 -4.90 8.25
CA GLU A 30 2.14 -5.87 8.85
C GLU A 30 0.88 -6.00 7.99
N LYS A 31 0.30 -4.89 7.52
CA LYS A 31 -0.90 -4.91 6.66
C LYS A 31 -0.66 -5.58 5.31
N ILE A 32 0.52 -5.41 4.75
CA ILE A 32 0.95 -6.07 3.52
C ILE A 32 1.17 -7.56 3.76
N LEU A 33 1.83 -7.91 4.87
CA LEU A 33 2.10 -9.30 5.26
C LEU A 33 0.81 -10.07 5.56
N GLU A 34 -0.14 -9.46 6.28
CA GLU A 34 -1.48 -10.03 6.57
C GLU A 34 -2.26 -10.35 5.28
N LYS A 35 -1.99 -9.66 4.17
CA LYS A 35 -2.66 -9.92 2.90
C LYS A 35 -2.13 -11.15 2.14
N GLU A 36 -1.13 -11.86 2.68
CA GLU A 36 -0.61 -13.15 2.18
C GLU A 36 -0.30 -13.16 0.66
N THR A 37 -0.08 -11.97 0.08
CA THR A 37 0.27 -11.80 -1.32
C THR A 37 1.76 -11.52 -1.33
N GLN A 38 2.58 -12.52 -1.66
CA GLN A 38 4.03 -12.39 -1.64
C GLN A 38 4.57 -11.54 -2.81
N ASP A 39 3.70 -11.14 -3.73
CA ASP A 39 4.00 -10.32 -4.91
C ASP A 39 3.22 -9.01 -4.90
N ILE A 40 3.41 -8.20 -3.85
CA ILE A 40 2.92 -6.81 -3.82
C ILE A 40 4.10 -5.85 -3.91
N ASP A 41 4.15 -5.09 -4.99
CA ASP A 41 5.09 -4.00 -5.18
C ASP A 41 4.44 -2.70 -4.67
N ILE A 42 5.03 -2.12 -3.62
CA ILE A 42 4.56 -0.83 -3.08
C ILE A 42 4.98 0.25 -4.06
N LEU A 43 4.00 0.90 -4.68
CA LEU A 43 4.25 1.95 -5.66
C LEU A 43 4.45 3.30 -5.00
N ASP A 44 3.58 3.62 -4.03
CA ASP A 44 3.54 4.92 -3.39
C ASP A 44 2.88 4.84 -2.01
N VAL A 45 3.31 5.70 -1.08
CA VAL A 45 2.69 5.85 0.24
C VAL A 45 2.41 7.33 0.46
N LYS A 46 1.13 7.67 0.59
CA LYS A 46 0.67 9.02 0.91
C LYS A 46 0.17 9.05 2.34
N ILE A 47 0.69 9.99 3.13
CA ILE A 47 0.28 10.20 4.52
C ILE A 47 -0.39 11.57 4.61
N GLU A 48 -1.62 11.59 5.11
CA GLU A 48 -2.39 12.82 5.35
C GLU A 48 -2.57 12.97 6.87
N ILE A 49 -2.49 14.19 7.36
CA ILE A 49 -2.65 14.50 8.78
C ILE A 49 -3.98 15.25 8.93
N ASP A 50 -4.90 14.66 9.67
CA ASP A 50 -6.19 15.26 10.02
C ASP A 50 -6.23 15.40 11.55
N ASP A 51 -6.08 16.64 12.02
CA ASP A 51 -5.98 16.98 13.45
C ASP A 51 -4.79 16.27 14.14
N ASP A 52 -5.03 15.21 14.91
CA ASP A 52 -4.02 14.34 15.54
C ASP A 52 -3.98 12.91 14.94
N VAL A 53 -4.67 12.70 13.81
CA VAL A 53 -4.78 11.38 13.16
C VAL A 53 -4.03 11.36 11.83
N TYR A 54 -3.19 10.35 11.65
CA TYR A 54 -2.49 10.06 10.40
C TYR A 54 -3.32 9.09 9.55
N ILE A 55 -3.71 9.53 8.37
CA ILE A 55 -4.39 8.74 7.36
C ILE A 55 -3.34 8.28 6.36
N VAL A 56 -3.08 6.98 6.31
CA VAL A 56 -2.06 6.37 5.46
C VAL A 56 -2.73 5.69 4.28
N HIS A 57 -2.38 6.13 3.07
CA HIS A 57 -2.80 5.54 1.81
C HIS A 57 -1.60 4.84 1.17
N VAL A 58 -1.66 3.52 1.08
CA VAL A 58 -0.64 2.69 0.44
C VAL A 58 -1.16 2.26 -0.92
N PHE A 59 -0.49 2.71 -1.98
CA PHE A 59 -0.74 2.29 -3.35
C PHE A 59 0.19 1.14 -3.66
N TYR A 60 -0.38 0.02 -4.10
CA TYR A 60 0.37 -1.19 -4.40
C TYR A 60 -0.10 -1.78 -5.71
N ALA A 61 0.82 -2.40 -6.43
CA ALA A 61 0.52 -3.29 -7.55
C ALA A 61 0.76 -4.73 -7.12
N ARG A 62 -0.10 -5.64 -7.56
CA ARG A 62 0.14 -7.08 -7.43
C ARG A 62 0.43 -7.69 -8.79
N GLU A 63 1.45 -8.52 -8.88
CA GLU A 63 1.54 -9.46 -10.01
C GLU A 63 0.54 -10.58 -9.75
N VAL A 64 -0.34 -10.82 -10.71
CA VAL A 64 -1.27 -11.94 -10.68
C VAL A 64 -0.81 -12.81 -11.84
N ASP A 65 -0.15 -13.92 -11.52
CA ASP A 65 0.13 -14.97 -12.50
C ASP A 65 -1.24 -15.46 -13.05
N GLU A 66 -1.41 -15.35 -14.37
CA GLU A 66 -2.65 -15.63 -15.12
C GLU A 66 -3.01 -17.12 -15.15
#